data_AF-A0A6J8DMG6-F1
#
_entry.id   AF-A0A6J8DMG6-F1
#
_cell.length_a   1.000
_cell.length_b   1.000
_cell.length_c   1.000
_cell.angle_alpha   90.00
_cell.angle_beta   90.00
_cell.angle_gamma   90.00
#
_symmetry.space_group_name_H-M   'P 1'
#
loop_
_entity.id
_entity.type
_entity.pdbx_description
1 polymer ?
#
loop_
_entity_poly.entity_id
_entity_poly.type
_entity_poly.pdbx_seq_one_letter_code
_entity_poly.pdbx_strand_id
1 'polypeptide(L)'
;MISLRGWVICTVGLLAIEFAFAELSIAPVECPKPFCLCYKKSRGRAVCSGRSLHYIPRLPKYVRSVTFTNTSISVIHKFGLVNLTFHQLERINFTGNLLLSIDKDAFLNLTFLDTLIISFEPRLTTHSLKSSFRSLPRLKILIFDFSFNFWKSLPKDMFNNYHLSNVKFLFLQGNSFSNVNFTTFGTMTRLQGISLANNKISHISLTKLNALTKLDMSSNLLPKVPTFCERDN
;
A
#
# COMPACT_ATOMS: atom_id res chain seq x y z
N MET A 1 54.56 -7.93 43.40
CA MET A 1 55.45 -6.91 42.79
C MET A 1 56.70 -7.62 42.31
N ILE A 2 56.98 -7.48 41.00
CA ILE A 2 58.15 -7.96 40.21
C ILE A 2 58.31 -9.49 40.06
N SER A 3 58.16 -9.98 38.83
CA SER A 3 59.20 -10.76 38.12
C SER A 3 58.78 -11.03 36.66
N LEU A 4 59.61 -10.54 35.73
CA LEU A 4 59.62 -10.92 34.32
C LEU A 4 60.21 -12.33 34.17
N ARG A 5 59.66 -13.15 33.26
CA ARG A 5 60.46 -14.01 32.36
C ARG A 5 59.58 -14.66 31.29
N GLY A 6 59.96 -14.41 30.04
CA GLY A 6 59.26 -14.89 28.85
C GLY A 6 59.40 -16.40 28.63
N TRP A 7 58.56 -16.92 27.75
CA TRP A 7 58.70 -18.26 27.21
C TRP A 7 58.64 -18.23 25.68
N VAL A 8 59.74 -18.79 25.17
CA VAL A 8 60.10 -19.29 23.86
C VAL A 8 58.90 -19.79 23.02
N ILE A 9 58.91 -19.37 21.75
CA ILE A 9 58.01 -19.79 20.69
C ILE A 9 58.29 -21.26 20.33
N CYS A 10 57.31 -22.13 20.55
CA CYS A 10 57.30 -23.49 19.97
C CYS A 10 56.43 -23.46 18.70
N THR A 11 57.08 -23.57 17.54
CA THR A 11 56.44 -23.72 16.24
C THR A 11 55.96 -25.16 16.06
N VAL A 12 54.65 -25.38 16.13
CA VAL A 12 53.99 -26.57 15.54
C VAL A 12 52.92 -26.06 14.61
N GLY A 13 53.00 -26.49 13.33
CA GLY A 13 52.25 -25.95 12.21
C GLY A 13 50.74 -25.88 12.46
N LEU A 14 50.25 -24.66 12.62
CA LEU A 14 48.85 -24.34 12.38
C LEU A 14 48.67 -24.28 10.87
N LEU A 15 48.03 -25.31 10.31
CA LEU A 15 47.25 -25.15 9.09
C LEU A 15 46.33 -23.95 9.34
N ALA A 16 46.70 -22.79 8.79
CA ALA A 16 45.81 -21.66 8.70
C ALA A 16 44.65 -22.12 7.82
N ILE A 17 43.56 -22.55 8.46
CA ILE A 17 42.28 -22.62 7.80
C ILE A 17 41.95 -21.16 7.52
N GLU A 18 42.33 -20.69 6.33
CA GLU A 18 41.71 -19.53 5.74
C GLU A 18 40.22 -19.87 5.68
N PHE A 19 39.47 -19.37 6.66
CA PHE A 19 38.04 -19.26 6.52
C PHE A 19 37.80 -18.27 5.39
N ALA A 20 37.79 -18.80 4.17
CA ALA A 20 37.11 -18.16 3.07
C ALA A 20 35.67 -17.98 3.55
N PHE A 21 35.36 -16.76 4.01
CA PHE A 21 33.99 -16.30 4.02
C PHE A 21 33.58 -16.30 2.55
N ALA A 22 33.08 -17.44 2.08
CA ALA A 22 32.22 -17.46 0.93
C ALA A 22 31.06 -16.57 1.33
N GLU A 23 31.09 -15.31 0.91
CA GLU A 23 29.87 -14.53 0.79
C GLU A 23 28.93 -15.43 0.02
N LEU A 24 27.93 -15.97 0.71
CA LEU A 24 26.88 -16.73 0.08
C LEU A 24 26.21 -15.72 -0.84
N SER A 25 26.64 -15.65 -2.09
CA SER A 25 26.04 -14.78 -3.09
C SER A 25 24.64 -15.33 -3.28
N ILE A 26 23.68 -14.79 -2.53
CA ILE A 26 22.28 -15.14 -2.69
C ILE A 26 21.98 -14.83 -4.15
N ALA A 27 21.77 -15.89 -4.94
CA ALA A 27 21.49 -15.74 -6.36
C ALA A 27 20.39 -14.69 -6.53
N PRO A 28 20.55 -13.73 -7.45
CA PRO A 28 19.59 -12.65 -7.60
C PRO A 28 18.21 -13.25 -7.87
N VAL A 29 17.23 -12.83 -7.06
CA VAL A 29 15.85 -13.29 -7.20
C VAL A 29 15.37 -13.00 -8.62
N GLU A 30 15.05 -14.06 -9.37
CA GLU A 30 14.51 -13.97 -10.71
C GLU A 30 13.03 -13.58 -10.71
N CYS A 31 12.52 -13.18 -11.87
CA CYS A 31 11.09 -12.89 -12.01
C CYS A 31 10.30 -14.21 -11.92
N PRO A 32 9.27 -14.31 -11.04
CA PRO A 32 8.58 -15.58 -10.78
C PRO A 32 7.65 -15.96 -11.94
N LYS A 33 8.18 -16.70 -12.90
CA LYS A 33 7.43 -17.33 -13.99
C LYS A 33 6.66 -18.56 -13.47
N PRO A 34 5.49 -18.91 -14.05
CA PRO A 34 4.79 -18.21 -15.13
C PRO A 34 3.90 -17.04 -14.66
N PHE A 35 3.86 -16.76 -13.36
CA PHE A 35 2.85 -15.86 -12.78
C PHE A 35 3.11 -14.38 -13.02
N CYS A 36 4.38 -13.97 -13.13
CA CYS A 36 4.73 -12.56 -13.25
C CYS A 36 5.62 -12.27 -14.46
N LEU A 37 5.41 -11.08 -15.03
CA LEU A 37 6.26 -10.44 -16.03
C LEU A 37 6.90 -9.20 -15.40
N CYS A 38 8.23 -9.14 -15.42
CA CYS A 38 9.01 -8.07 -14.79
C CYS A 38 9.81 -7.28 -15.83
N TYR A 39 9.73 -5.95 -15.74
CA TYR A 39 10.25 -5.01 -16.72
C TYR A 39 11.27 -4.07 -16.06
N LYS A 40 12.55 -4.46 -16.06
CA LYS A 40 13.63 -3.67 -15.45
C LYS A 40 13.74 -2.26 -16.05
N LYS A 41 13.66 -2.13 -17.39
CA LYS A 41 13.77 -0.85 -18.11
C LYS A 41 12.56 0.08 -17.91
N SER A 42 11.42 -0.45 -17.47
CA SER A 42 10.19 0.31 -17.27
C SER A 42 10.01 0.71 -15.80
N ARG A 43 11.02 1.39 -15.24
CA ARG A 43 11.08 1.79 -13.82
C ARG A 43 10.84 0.62 -12.85
N GLY A 44 11.28 -0.59 -13.19
CA GLY A 44 11.07 -1.77 -12.35
C GLY A 44 9.59 -2.12 -12.17
N ARG A 45 8.79 -2.09 -13.24
CA ARG A 45 7.40 -2.55 -13.20
C ARG A 45 7.33 -4.09 -13.21
N ALA A 46 6.43 -4.66 -12.42
CA ALA A 46 6.05 -6.07 -12.46
C ALA A 46 4.52 -6.20 -12.59
N VAL A 47 4.06 -7.15 -13.39
CA VAL A 47 2.65 -7.52 -13.53
C VAL A 47 2.53 -9.00 -13.21
N CYS A 48 1.77 -9.33 -12.18
CA CYS A 48 1.50 -10.68 -11.71
C CYS A 48 0.04 -11.01 -11.94
N SER A 49 -0.23 -12.11 -12.62
CA SER A 49 -1.59 -12.47 -13.04
C SER A 49 -1.80 -13.96 -13.16
N GLY A 50 -3.05 -14.39 -13.09
CA GLY A 50 -3.46 -15.77 -13.31
C GLY A 50 -4.13 -16.37 -12.08
N ARG A 51 -5.16 -17.19 -12.33
CA ARG A 51 -6.02 -17.75 -11.27
C ARG A 51 -5.33 -18.78 -10.36
N SER A 52 -4.19 -19.31 -10.76
CA SER A 52 -3.36 -20.19 -9.94
C SER A 52 -2.47 -19.43 -8.95
N LEU A 53 -2.41 -18.09 -9.03
CA LEU A 53 -1.67 -17.29 -8.07
C LEU A 53 -2.54 -17.03 -6.83
N HIS A 54 -2.26 -17.77 -5.76
CA HIS A 54 -2.95 -17.69 -4.47
C HIS A 54 -2.14 -16.97 -3.37
N TYR A 55 -0.89 -16.60 -3.66
CA TYR A 55 0.03 -15.96 -2.73
C TYR A 55 0.83 -14.86 -3.44
N ILE A 56 1.49 -14.00 -2.65
CA ILE A 56 2.37 -12.95 -3.16
C ILE A 56 3.79 -13.51 -3.32
N PRO A 57 4.31 -13.67 -4.57
CA PRO A 57 5.62 -14.24 -4.80
C PRO A 57 6.73 -13.25 -4.47
N ARG A 58 7.95 -13.77 -4.28
CA ARG A 58 9.16 -12.93 -4.22
C ARG A 58 9.42 -12.32 -5.60
N LEU A 59 9.81 -11.06 -5.61
CA LEU A 59 10.11 -10.30 -6.83
C LEU A 59 11.60 -9.93 -6.88
N PRO A 60 12.14 -9.64 -8.07
CA PRO A 60 13.48 -9.10 -8.19
C PRO A 60 13.64 -7.75 -7.48
N LYS A 61 14.80 -7.51 -6.84
CA LYS A 61 15.10 -6.30 -6.04
C LYS A 61 14.90 -4.97 -6.79
N TYR A 62 15.01 -4.98 -8.11
CA TYR A 62 14.82 -3.77 -8.93
C TYR A 62 13.36 -3.34 -9.06
N VAL A 63 12.38 -4.18 -8.66
CA VAL A 63 10.96 -3.88 -8.80
C VAL A 63 10.55 -2.74 -7.87
N ARG A 64 9.92 -1.71 -8.44
CA ARG A 64 9.41 -0.51 -7.76
C ARG A 64 7.88 -0.42 -7.79
N SER A 65 7.26 -1.04 -8.79
CA SER A 65 5.81 -1.05 -8.95
C SER A 65 5.35 -2.45 -9.28
N VAL A 66 4.42 -3.00 -8.51
CA VAL A 66 3.80 -4.30 -8.80
C VAL A 66 2.29 -4.16 -8.97
N THR A 67 1.74 -4.86 -9.96
CA THR A 67 0.30 -5.01 -10.17
C THR A 67 -0.08 -6.48 -10.07
N PHE A 68 -1.04 -6.80 -9.20
CA PHE A 68 -1.71 -8.09 -9.11
C PHE A 68 -3.09 -7.96 -9.75
N THR A 69 -3.36 -8.76 -10.77
CA THR A 69 -4.62 -8.70 -11.50
C THR A 69 -5.10 -10.07 -11.95
N ASN A 70 -6.41 -10.31 -11.89
CA ASN A 70 -7.00 -11.61 -12.20
C ASN A 70 -6.31 -12.77 -11.44
N THR A 71 -6.02 -12.55 -10.17
CA THR A 71 -5.44 -13.55 -9.25
C THR A 71 -6.50 -14.12 -8.31
N SER A 72 -6.16 -15.21 -7.63
CA SER A 72 -7.01 -15.84 -6.60
C SER A 72 -6.53 -15.52 -5.19
N ILE A 73 -5.82 -14.40 -5.01
CA ILE A 73 -5.43 -13.86 -3.71
C ILE A 73 -6.70 -13.28 -3.06
N SER A 74 -7.29 -14.03 -2.13
CA SER A 74 -8.51 -13.64 -1.43
C SER A 74 -8.26 -12.93 -0.11
N VAL A 75 -7.10 -13.15 0.52
CA VAL A 75 -6.71 -12.51 1.78
C VAL A 75 -5.26 -12.07 1.69
N ILE A 76 -4.98 -10.80 2.01
CA ILE A 76 -3.61 -10.34 2.21
C ILE A 76 -3.30 -10.46 3.70
N HIS A 77 -2.58 -11.51 4.05
CA HIS A 77 -2.18 -11.76 5.43
C HIS A 77 -1.14 -10.74 5.91
N LYS A 78 -1.04 -10.55 7.23
CA LYS A 78 -0.09 -9.60 7.86
C LYS A 78 1.35 -9.80 7.37
N PHE A 79 1.76 -11.05 7.20
CA PHE A 79 3.11 -11.41 6.71
C PHE A 79 3.13 -11.78 5.22
N GLY A 80 1.99 -11.73 4.52
CA GLY A 80 1.90 -12.08 3.10
C GLY A 80 2.72 -11.15 2.20
N LEU A 81 2.96 -9.92 2.64
CA LEU A 81 3.77 -8.93 1.93
C LEU A 81 5.26 -8.94 2.34
N VAL A 82 5.70 -9.83 3.24
CA VAL A 82 7.10 -9.89 3.72
C VAL A 82 8.10 -10.11 2.58
N ASN A 83 7.68 -10.81 1.53
CA ASN A 83 8.49 -11.01 0.33
C ASN A 83 8.80 -9.71 -0.44
N LEU A 84 8.04 -8.64 -0.17
CA LEU A 84 8.18 -7.35 -0.80
C LEU A 84 8.91 -6.31 0.09
N THR A 85 9.16 -6.60 1.37
CA THR A 85 9.65 -5.60 2.34
C THR A 85 11.11 -5.20 2.15
N PHE A 86 11.90 -6.03 1.46
CA PHE A 86 13.30 -5.72 1.14
C PHE A 86 13.47 -4.86 -0.13
N HIS A 87 12.35 -4.34 -0.65
CA HIS A 87 12.31 -3.54 -1.86
C HIS A 87 12.04 -2.09 -1.52
N GLN A 88 12.56 -1.19 -2.35
CA GLN A 88 12.12 0.19 -2.39
C GLN A 88 10.83 0.27 -3.23
N LEU A 89 9.82 -0.52 -2.85
CA LEU A 89 8.57 -0.63 -3.57
C LEU A 89 7.74 0.63 -3.32
N GLU A 90 7.50 1.37 -4.40
CA GLU A 90 6.82 2.66 -4.40
C GLU A 90 5.32 2.48 -4.64
N ARG A 91 4.93 1.51 -5.48
CA ARG A 91 3.54 1.29 -5.88
C ARG A 91 3.12 -0.17 -5.76
N ILE A 92 1.97 -0.37 -5.12
CA ILE A 92 1.25 -1.65 -5.13
C ILE A 92 -0.13 -1.41 -5.71
N ASN A 93 -0.52 -2.28 -6.64
CA ASN A 93 -1.84 -2.27 -7.24
C ASN A 93 -2.48 -3.66 -7.16
N PHE A 94 -3.58 -3.78 -6.43
CA PHE A 94 -4.49 -4.91 -6.47
C PHE A 94 -5.72 -4.46 -7.26
N THR A 95 -5.81 -4.85 -8.53
CA THR A 95 -6.96 -4.49 -9.35
C THR A 95 -7.60 -5.69 -10.02
N GLY A 96 -8.92 -5.80 -9.89
CA GLY A 96 -9.69 -6.84 -10.55
C GLY A 96 -9.32 -8.23 -10.04
N ASN A 97 -9.17 -8.39 -8.72
CA ASN A 97 -9.04 -9.69 -8.08
C ASN A 97 -10.33 -10.04 -7.32
N LEU A 98 -10.22 -10.98 -6.37
CA LEU A 98 -11.31 -11.47 -5.53
C LEU A 98 -10.99 -11.25 -4.05
N LEU A 99 -10.34 -10.13 -3.73
CA LEU A 99 -9.90 -9.82 -2.39
C LEU A 99 -11.11 -9.67 -1.45
N LEU A 100 -11.07 -10.35 -0.32
CA LEU A 100 -12.11 -10.37 0.69
C LEU A 100 -11.73 -9.52 1.90
N SER A 101 -10.46 -9.61 2.31
CA SER A 101 -9.93 -8.90 3.47
C SER A 101 -8.43 -8.66 3.36
N ILE A 102 -7.96 -7.71 4.15
CA ILE A 102 -6.54 -7.45 4.35
C ILE A 102 -6.31 -7.40 5.84
N ASP A 103 -5.35 -8.17 6.34
CA ASP A 103 -5.05 -8.19 7.76
C ASP A 103 -4.55 -6.83 8.24
N LYS A 104 -4.79 -6.58 9.52
CA LYS A 104 -4.18 -5.48 10.25
C LYS A 104 -2.65 -5.51 10.07
N ASP A 105 -2.07 -4.35 9.78
CA ASP A 105 -0.62 -4.12 9.64
C ASP A 105 0.05 -4.83 8.45
N ALA A 106 -0.71 -5.34 7.48
CA ALA A 106 -0.15 -6.05 6.32
C ALA A 106 0.86 -5.20 5.53
N PHE A 107 0.71 -3.87 5.53
CA PHE A 107 1.59 -2.94 4.82
C PHE A 107 2.68 -2.30 5.70
N LEU A 108 2.81 -2.71 6.98
CA LEU A 108 3.65 -2.04 7.98
C LEU A 108 5.12 -1.87 7.55
N ASN A 109 5.67 -2.88 6.87
CA ASN A 109 7.08 -2.93 6.53
C ASN A 109 7.40 -2.36 5.13
N LEU A 110 6.41 -1.79 4.42
CA LEU A 110 6.58 -1.22 3.08
C LEU A 110 6.90 0.28 3.18
N THR A 111 8.09 0.59 3.67
CA THR A 111 8.50 1.95 4.08
C THR A 111 8.69 2.94 2.93
N PHE A 112 8.78 2.46 1.69
CA PHE A 112 8.93 3.28 0.48
C PHE A 112 7.62 3.50 -0.28
N LEU A 113 6.52 2.89 0.17
CA LEU A 113 5.25 2.92 -0.54
C LEU A 113 4.70 4.36 -0.60
N ASP A 114 4.38 4.82 -1.81
CA ASP A 114 3.75 6.10 -2.07
C ASP A 114 2.33 5.98 -2.62
N THR A 115 2.02 4.86 -3.27
CA THR A 115 0.74 4.65 -3.94
C THR A 115 0.23 3.26 -3.66
N LEU A 116 -0.98 3.19 -3.10
CA LEU A 116 -1.73 1.95 -2.95
C LEU A 116 -3.03 2.03 -3.72
N ILE A 117 -3.23 1.07 -4.61
CA ILE A 117 -4.44 0.92 -5.41
C ILE A 117 -5.07 -0.41 -5.05
N ILE A 118 -6.34 -0.34 -4.67
CA ILE A 118 -7.20 -1.49 -4.42
C ILE A 118 -8.51 -1.17 -5.13
N SER A 119 -8.66 -1.59 -6.37
CA SER A 119 -9.79 -1.22 -7.23
C SER A 119 -10.42 -2.43 -7.88
N PHE A 120 -11.69 -2.36 -8.25
CA PHE A 120 -12.40 -3.50 -8.85
C PHE A 120 -12.31 -4.78 -7.98
N GLU A 121 -12.41 -4.64 -6.66
CA GLU A 121 -12.44 -5.76 -5.71
C GLU A 121 -13.87 -5.99 -5.20
N PRO A 122 -14.72 -6.75 -5.93
CA PRO A 122 -16.17 -6.82 -5.67
C PRO A 122 -16.56 -7.50 -4.36
N ARG A 123 -15.61 -8.20 -3.72
CA ARG A 123 -15.82 -8.93 -2.45
C ARG A 123 -15.25 -8.19 -1.24
N LEU A 124 -14.46 -7.13 -1.47
CA LEU A 124 -13.81 -6.39 -0.41
C LEU A 124 -14.79 -5.42 0.24
N THR A 125 -14.95 -5.51 1.55
CA THR A 125 -15.84 -4.61 2.30
C THR A 125 -15.04 -3.51 2.99
N THR A 126 -15.66 -2.37 3.22
CA THR A 126 -15.03 -1.28 4.01
C THR A 126 -14.75 -1.69 5.45
N HIS A 127 -15.55 -2.61 6.01
CA HIS A 127 -15.34 -3.16 7.35
C HIS A 127 -14.07 -4.02 7.43
N SER A 128 -13.86 -4.93 6.47
CA SER A 128 -12.68 -5.80 6.43
C SER A 128 -11.38 -5.05 6.15
N LEU A 129 -11.47 -3.86 5.54
CA LEU A 129 -10.31 -3.04 5.17
C LEU A 129 -9.92 -2.00 6.24
N LYS A 130 -10.86 -1.59 7.10
CA LYS A 130 -10.65 -0.50 8.08
C LYS A 130 -9.43 -0.70 8.99
N SER A 131 -9.14 -1.93 9.41
CA SER A 131 -8.04 -2.23 10.32
C SER A 131 -6.68 -2.37 9.62
N SER A 132 -6.68 -2.66 8.31
CA SER A 132 -5.51 -2.97 7.49
C SER A 132 -4.49 -1.82 7.43
N PHE A 133 -4.97 -0.61 7.65
CA PHE A 133 -4.23 0.63 7.46
C PHE A 133 -3.83 1.33 8.76
N ARG A 134 -4.11 0.73 9.92
CA ARG A 134 -3.76 1.32 11.23
C ARG A 134 -2.27 1.58 11.39
N SER A 135 -1.42 0.78 10.75
CA SER A 135 0.03 0.87 10.91
C SER A 135 0.72 0.95 9.55
N LEU A 136 0.32 1.91 8.73
CA LEU A 136 1.14 2.31 7.59
C LEU A 136 2.40 2.98 8.15
N PRO A 137 3.60 2.62 7.67
CA PRO A 137 4.81 3.29 8.10
C PRO A 137 4.65 4.80 7.89
N ARG A 138 5.23 5.62 8.76
CA ARG A 138 5.11 7.10 8.80
C ARG A 138 5.64 7.83 7.53
N LEU A 139 5.76 7.15 6.39
CA LEU A 139 6.35 7.63 5.16
C LEU A 139 5.38 7.56 3.97
N LYS A 140 5.53 8.60 3.13
CA LYS A 140 5.18 8.81 1.72
C LYS A 140 3.89 8.28 1.07
N ILE A 141 2.99 7.54 1.71
CA ILE A 141 1.73 7.19 1.02
C ILE A 141 0.95 8.46 0.71
N LEU A 142 0.97 8.86 -0.56
CA LEU A 142 0.36 10.08 -1.09
C LEU A 142 -1.00 9.77 -1.70
N ILE A 143 -1.15 8.58 -2.27
CA ILE A 143 -2.31 8.24 -3.11
C ILE A 143 -2.94 6.94 -2.61
N PHE A 144 -4.23 7.05 -2.28
CA PHE A 144 -5.13 5.92 -2.14
C PHE A 144 -6.15 5.90 -3.25
N ASP A 145 -6.21 4.77 -3.93
CA ASP A 145 -7.24 4.49 -4.91
C ASP A 145 -8.07 3.30 -4.49
N PHE A 146 -9.33 3.58 -4.16
CA PHE A 146 -10.37 2.63 -3.78
C PHE A 146 -11.56 2.70 -4.76
N SER A 147 -11.29 3.06 -6.01
CA SER A 147 -12.31 3.18 -7.03
C SER A 147 -12.92 1.84 -7.44
N PHE A 148 -14.18 1.88 -7.89
CA PHE A 148 -14.87 0.72 -8.45
C PHE A 148 -14.94 -0.53 -7.54
N ASN A 149 -15.02 -0.34 -6.21
CA ASN A 149 -15.18 -1.44 -5.25
C ASN A 149 -16.63 -1.71 -4.82
N PHE A 150 -17.61 -1.06 -5.48
CA PHE A 150 -19.04 -1.23 -5.19
C PHE A 150 -19.44 -0.88 -3.74
N TRP A 151 -18.66 -0.06 -3.06
CA TRP A 151 -18.95 0.31 -1.68
C TRP A 151 -20.16 1.23 -1.61
N LYS A 152 -21.06 0.95 -0.66
CA LYS A 152 -22.28 1.74 -0.42
C LYS A 152 -22.10 2.80 0.67
N SER A 153 -21.14 2.60 1.57
CA SER A 153 -20.88 3.48 2.70
C SER A 153 -19.47 3.29 3.26
N LEU A 154 -18.95 4.34 3.91
CA LEU A 154 -17.70 4.30 4.66
C LEU A 154 -18.02 4.26 6.16
N PRO A 155 -17.39 3.37 6.96
CA PRO A 155 -17.45 3.42 8.40
C PRO A 155 -16.96 4.79 8.90
N LYS A 156 -17.64 5.36 9.90
CA LYS A 156 -17.31 6.70 10.42
C LYS A 156 -15.84 6.84 10.81
N ASP A 157 -15.27 5.76 11.34
CA ASP A 157 -13.91 5.68 11.85
C ASP A 157 -12.95 4.91 10.92
N MET A 158 -13.30 4.77 9.63
CA MET A 158 -12.44 4.11 8.65
C MET A 158 -11.04 4.71 8.59
N PHE A 159 -10.94 6.04 8.76
CA PHE A 159 -9.67 6.77 8.76
C PHE A 159 -9.24 7.30 10.14
N ASN A 160 -9.90 6.92 11.25
CA ASN A 160 -9.59 7.52 12.57
C ASN A 160 -8.16 7.25 13.05
N ASN A 161 -7.51 6.18 12.59
CA ASN A 161 -6.13 5.86 13.00
C ASN A 161 -5.06 6.52 12.11
N TYR A 162 -5.45 7.44 11.22
CA TYR A 162 -4.63 7.95 10.12
C TYR A 162 -4.16 9.39 10.37
N HIS A 163 -4.19 9.83 11.63
CA HIS A 163 -3.73 11.15 12.05
C HIS A 163 -2.28 11.47 11.64
N LEU A 164 -1.49 10.46 11.30
CA LEU A 164 -0.09 10.57 10.86
C LEU A 164 0.11 10.15 9.38
N SER A 165 -0.96 9.85 8.65
CA SER A 165 -0.85 9.45 7.25
C SER A 165 -0.55 10.65 6.36
N ASN A 166 0.34 10.46 5.38
CA ASN A 166 0.71 11.49 4.40
C ASN A 166 -0.21 11.53 3.18
N VAL A 167 -1.42 10.95 3.28
CA VAL A 167 -2.32 10.79 2.13
C VAL A 167 -2.78 12.16 1.67
N LYS A 168 -2.46 12.49 0.41
CA LYS A 168 -2.82 13.75 -0.25
C LYS A 168 -4.00 13.60 -1.20
N PHE A 169 -4.15 12.43 -1.81
CA PHE A 169 -5.19 12.15 -2.79
C PHE A 169 -5.91 10.86 -2.45
N LEU A 170 -7.23 10.94 -2.42
CA LEU A 170 -8.13 9.82 -2.18
C LEU A 170 -9.12 9.69 -3.34
N PHE A 171 -9.06 8.55 -4.03
CA PHE A 171 -9.91 8.22 -5.16
C PHE A 171 -10.96 7.19 -4.70
N LEU A 172 -12.22 7.59 -4.77
CA LEU A 172 -13.41 6.84 -4.34
C LEU A 172 -14.47 6.78 -5.45
N GLN A 173 -14.09 7.14 -6.68
CA GLN A 173 -14.98 7.18 -7.83
C GLN A 173 -15.51 5.81 -8.24
N GLY A 174 -16.67 5.77 -8.89
CA GLY A 174 -17.25 4.53 -9.41
C GLY A 174 -17.71 3.55 -8.34
N ASN A 175 -17.90 4.02 -7.10
CA ASN A 175 -18.52 3.24 -6.03
C ASN A 175 -20.06 3.40 -6.10
N SER A 176 -20.75 3.05 -5.01
CA SER A 176 -22.22 3.14 -4.91
C SER A 176 -22.64 3.97 -3.70
N PHE A 177 -21.86 4.99 -3.34
CA PHE A 177 -22.17 5.87 -2.21
C PHE A 177 -23.43 6.69 -2.52
N SER A 178 -24.45 6.59 -1.66
CA SER A 178 -25.62 7.48 -1.68
C SER A 178 -25.42 8.72 -0.80
N ASN A 179 -24.56 8.60 0.20
CA ASN A 179 -24.15 9.65 1.10
C ASN A 179 -22.70 9.42 1.55
N VAL A 180 -22.00 10.52 1.84
CA VAL A 180 -20.65 10.48 2.40
C VAL A 180 -20.60 11.43 3.58
N ASN A 181 -20.24 10.91 4.75
CA ASN A 181 -20.01 11.74 5.92
C ASN A 181 -18.57 12.26 5.90
N PHE A 182 -18.41 13.55 5.61
CA PHE A 182 -17.08 14.16 5.49
C PHE A 182 -16.29 14.18 6.79
N THR A 183 -16.93 14.03 7.96
CA THR A 183 -16.20 13.87 9.23
C THR A 183 -15.33 12.62 9.24
N THR A 184 -15.63 11.61 8.41
CA THR A 184 -14.81 10.39 8.25
C THR A 184 -13.40 10.69 7.73
N PHE A 185 -13.21 11.81 7.02
CA PHE A 185 -11.88 12.25 6.55
C PHE A 185 -11.23 13.29 7.47
N GLY A 186 -11.88 13.69 8.58
CA GLY A 186 -11.41 14.79 9.43
C GLY A 186 -10.06 14.56 10.10
N THR A 187 -9.58 13.30 10.15
CA THR A 187 -8.26 12.92 10.66
C THR A 187 -7.16 13.00 9.60
N MET A 188 -7.53 13.08 8.31
CA MET A 188 -6.61 13.13 7.17
C MET A 188 -6.18 14.59 6.91
N THR A 189 -5.41 15.16 7.84
CA THR A 189 -5.06 16.60 7.86
C THR A 189 -4.26 17.09 6.65
N ARG A 190 -3.66 16.17 5.88
CA ARG A 190 -2.89 16.47 4.65
C ARG A 190 -3.64 16.19 3.36
N LEU A 191 -4.92 15.81 3.44
CA LEU A 191 -5.75 15.47 2.29
C LEU A 191 -6.05 16.72 1.47
N GLN A 192 -5.56 16.74 0.23
CA GLN A 192 -5.67 17.87 -0.70
C GLN A 192 -6.72 17.63 -1.78
N GLY A 193 -6.93 16.37 -2.17
CA GLY A 193 -7.86 16.01 -3.23
C GLY A 193 -8.69 14.77 -2.93
N ILE A 194 -9.98 14.85 -3.22
CA ILE A 194 -10.92 13.72 -3.17
C ILE A 194 -11.66 13.64 -4.49
N SER A 195 -11.72 12.45 -5.11
CA SER A 195 -12.68 12.17 -6.18
C SER A 195 -13.75 11.21 -5.68
N LEU A 196 -15.00 11.64 -5.77
CA LEU A 196 -16.22 10.90 -5.49
C LEU A 196 -17.08 10.81 -6.77
N ALA A 197 -16.48 11.01 -7.93
CA ALA A 197 -17.18 10.97 -9.21
C ALA A 197 -17.88 9.64 -9.45
N ASN A 198 -18.95 9.63 -10.26
CA ASN A 198 -19.67 8.40 -10.63
C ASN A 198 -20.14 7.61 -9.38
N ASN A 199 -20.78 8.30 -8.44
CA ASN A 199 -21.47 7.70 -7.30
C ASN A 199 -22.97 8.05 -7.36
N LYS A 200 -23.72 7.79 -6.29
CA LYS A 200 -25.16 8.05 -6.19
C LYS A 200 -25.46 9.14 -5.16
N ILE A 201 -24.51 10.06 -4.94
CA ILE A 201 -24.59 11.03 -3.87
C ILE A 201 -25.63 12.10 -4.23
N SER A 202 -26.64 12.25 -3.39
CA SER A 202 -27.69 13.28 -3.57
C SER A 202 -27.58 14.42 -2.57
N HIS A 203 -26.87 14.23 -1.46
CA HIS A 203 -26.73 15.20 -0.37
C HIS A 203 -25.28 15.28 0.08
N ILE A 204 -24.82 16.49 0.41
CA ILE A 204 -23.46 16.74 0.86
C ILE A 204 -23.45 17.66 2.08
N SER A 205 -22.58 17.33 3.04
CA SER A 205 -22.28 18.21 4.18
C SER A 205 -20.76 18.27 4.35
N LEU A 206 -20.16 19.35 3.85
CA LEU A 206 -18.72 19.59 3.93
C LEU A 206 -18.38 20.23 5.27
N THR A 207 -18.31 19.42 6.32
CA THR A 207 -17.76 19.86 7.60
C THR A 207 -16.31 19.38 7.74
N LYS A 208 -15.40 20.26 8.16
CA LYS A 208 -14.04 19.94 8.66
C LYS A 208 -12.95 19.56 7.63
N LEU A 209 -13.02 19.95 6.36
CA LEU A 209 -11.96 19.68 5.37
C LEU A 209 -11.16 20.93 4.96
N ASN A 210 -10.41 21.48 5.92
CA ASN A 210 -9.75 22.78 5.76
C ASN A 210 -8.56 22.79 4.75
N ALA A 211 -8.00 21.63 4.43
CA ALA A 211 -6.86 21.50 3.50
C ALA A 211 -7.27 21.08 2.07
N LEU A 212 -8.56 20.81 1.84
CA LEU A 212 -9.04 20.29 0.57
C LEU A 212 -9.01 21.41 -0.49
N THR A 213 -8.32 21.15 -1.60
CA THR A 213 -8.19 22.09 -2.73
C THR A 213 -8.82 21.54 -4.00
N LYS A 214 -9.08 20.22 -4.04
CA LYS A 214 -9.68 19.54 -5.19
C LYS A 214 -10.80 18.61 -4.72
N LEU A 215 -12.00 18.83 -5.23
CA LEU A 215 -13.14 17.97 -4.99
C LEU A 215 -13.81 17.68 -6.33
N ASP A 216 -13.80 16.41 -6.72
CA ASP A 216 -14.52 15.95 -7.90
C ASP A 216 -15.76 15.16 -7.47
N MET A 217 -16.93 15.73 -7.76
CA MET A 217 -18.25 15.15 -7.48
C MET A 217 -19.04 14.92 -8.78
N SER A 218 -18.37 14.93 -9.94
CA SER A 218 -19.02 14.76 -11.24
C SER A 218 -19.83 13.46 -11.32
N SER A 219 -20.89 13.44 -12.13
CA SER A 219 -21.74 12.24 -12.31
C SER A 219 -22.28 11.68 -10.99
N ASN A 220 -22.81 12.57 -10.13
CA ASN A 220 -23.59 12.23 -8.94
C ASN A 220 -25.05 12.70 -9.11
N LEU A 221 -25.88 12.48 -8.09
CA LEU A 221 -27.30 12.82 -8.08
C LEU A 221 -27.59 14.13 -7.32
N LEU A 222 -26.63 15.05 -7.31
CA LEU A 222 -26.77 16.33 -6.62
C LEU A 222 -27.83 17.17 -7.33
N PRO A 223 -28.90 17.62 -6.64
CA PRO A 223 -29.98 18.39 -7.27
C PRO A 223 -29.51 19.76 -7.73
N LYS A 224 -28.46 20.30 -7.09
CA LYS A 224 -27.81 21.57 -7.42
C LYS A 224 -26.33 21.45 -7.14
N VAL A 225 -25.53 22.26 -7.84
CA VAL A 225 -24.12 22.48 -7.48
C VAL A 225 -24.10 23.07 -6.07
N PRO A 226 -23.43 22.44 -5.08
CA PRO A 226 -23.33 23.02 -3.75
C PRO A 226 -22.59 24.38 -3.84
N THR A 227 -22.87 25.32 -2.97
CA THR A 227 -22.31 26.69 -3.01
C THR A 227 -20.84 26.78 -2.55
N PHE A 228 -20.08 25.70 -2.72
CA PHE A 228 -18.73 25.49 -2.18
C PHE A 228 -17.63 26.40 -2.77
N CYS A 229 -17.87 27.01 -3.93
CA CYS A 229 -16.88 27.87 -4.62
C CYS A 229 -16.91 29.32 -4.17
N GLU A 230 -17.94 29.74 -3.44
CA GLU A 230 -18.01 31.07 -2.87
C GLU A 230 -17.18 31.04 -1.59
N ARG A 231 -15.88 31.31 -1.72
CA ARG A 231 -15.17 31.91 -0.61
C ARG A 231 -15.93 33.19 -0.29
N ASP A 232 -16.63 33.21 0.83
CA ASP A 232 -16.98 34.48 1.46
C ASP A 232 -15.69 35.30 1.53
N ASN A 233 -15.74 36.47 0.90
CA ASN A 233 -14.66 37.46 0.78
C ASN A 233 -14.02 37.77 2.14
#